data_AF-A0A832J089-F1
#
_entry.id   AF-A0A832J089-F1
#
_cell.length_a   1.000
_cell.length_b   1.000
_cell.length_c   1.000
_cell.angle_alpha   90.00
_cell.angle_beta   90.00
_cell.angle_gamma   90.00
#
_symmetry.space_group_name_H-M   'P 1'
#
loop_
_entity.id
_entity.type
_entity.pdbx_description
1 polymer ?
#
loop_
_entity_poly.entity_id
_entity_poly.type
_entity_poly.pdbx_seq_one_letter_code
_entity_poly.pdbx_strand_id
1 'polypeptide(L)'
;MDLVFQTRFSFFGASGWRSETSQSKELLFAPARLRNRLELFEKIALASLKDQTDQDFKLAVLSSKYMPNRFKNRLTELCNDMIGPDRCDIYFSGPRKAGRLLRKFMCEKYPDDPVIAQVVLDDDDGVSCDFVEICKHESRYAFDNNYDDTNAVYLTFP
;
A
#
# COMPACT_ATOMS: atom_id res chain seq x y z
N MET A 1 -8.63 4.36 15.35
CA MET A 1 -7.20 4.25 15.02
C MET A 1 -7.17 4.03 13.55
N ASP A 2 -6.47 4.87 12.82
CA ASP A 2 -6.42 4.75 11.37
C ASP A 2 -5.52 3.59 10.96
N LEU A 3 -5.91 2.91 9.89
CA LEU A 3 -5.13 1.86 9.26
C LEU A 3 -4.85 2.27 7.82
N VAL A 4 -3.57 2.25 7.44
CA VAL A 4 -3.12 2.61 6.11
C VAL A 4 -2.35 1.46 5.48
N PHE A 5 -2.92 0.90 4.42
CA PHE A 5 -2.20 -0.02 3.54
C PHE A 5 -1.22 0.75 2.66
N GLN A 6 -0.05 0.16 2.42
CA GLN A 6 1.02 0.73 1.61
C GLN A 6 1.40 -0.26 0.51
N THR A 7 1.13 0.12 -0.74
CA THR A 7 1.42 -0.71 -1.91
C THR A 7 2.44 -0.03 -2.82
N ARG A 8 3.40 -0.80 -3.32
CA ARG A 8 4.37 -0.33 -4.32
C ARG A 8 4.00 -0.83 -5.70
N PHE A 9 3.22 -0.06 -6.44
CA PHE A 9 2.80 -0.45 -7.78
C PHE A 9 3.83 -0.05 -8.84
N SER A 10 4.64 -1.01 -9.31
CA SER A 10 5.63 -0.81 -10.39
C SER A 10 6.49 0.46 -10.20
N PHE A 11 7.04 0.63 -8.99
CA PHE A 11 7.87 1.79 -8.65
C PHE A 11 9.34 1.61 -9.06
N PHE A 12 9.87 2.54 -9.85
CA PHE A 12 11.29 2.58 -10.21
C PHE A 12 12.09 3.35 -9.16
N GLY A 13 12.81 2.65 -8.29
CA GLY A 13 13.61 3.24 -7.22
C GLY A 13 14.48 2.23 -6.46
N ALA A 14 14.90 2.59 -5.26
CA ALA A 14 15.62 1.69 -4.35
C ALA A 14 14.66 1.11 -3.31
N SER A 15 14.71 -0.21 -3.11
CA SER A 15 13.97 -0.96 -2.09
C SER A 15 14.90 -2.01 -1.48
N GLY A 16 14.56 -2.50 -0.28
CA GLY A 16 15.33 -3.54 0.42
C GLY A 16 15.42 -4.86 -0.36
N TRP A 17 14.45 -5.10 -1.23
CA TRP A 17 14.43 -6.21 -2.18
C TRP A 17 14.44 -5.66 -3.61
N ARG A 18 15.37 -6.13 -4.45
CA ARG A 18 15.48 -5.74 -5.87
C ARG A 18 15.50 -6.99 -6.75
N SER A 19 14.45 -7.19 -7.53
CA SER A 19 14.49 -8.13 -8.66
C SER A 19 15.27 -7.51 -9.83
N GLU A 20 15.80 -8.33 -10.73
CA GLU A 20 16.45 -7.87 -11.97
C GLU A 20 15.54 -6.93 -12.78
N THR A 21 14.23 -7.20 -12.78
CA THR A 21 13.19 -6.40 -13.44
C THR A 21 13.09 -4.96 -12.91
N SER A 22 13.45 -4.73 -11.65
CA SER A 22 13.43 -3.40 -11.03
C SER A 22 14.61 -2.50 -11.46
N GLN A 23 15.58 -3.05 -12.20
CA GLN A 23 16.79 -2.33 -12.61
C GLN A 23 16.67 -1.65 -13.97
N SER A 24 15.77 -2.12 -14.84
CA SER A 24 15.48 -1.53 -16.15
C SER A 24 14.08 -0.95 -16.18
N LYS A 25 13.96 0.31 -16.62
CA LYS A 25 12.66 0.96 -16.84
C LYS A 25 11.89 0.26 -17.95
N GLU A 26 12.59 -0.21 -18.96
CA GLU A 26 12.04 -0.90 -20.13
C GLU A 26 11.35 -2.20 -19.70
N LEU A 27 12.00 -3.01 -18.86
CA LEU A 27 11.43 -4.24 -18.31
C LEU A 27 10.32 -3.96 -17.30
N LEU A 28 10.53 -3.00 -16.39
CA LEU A 28 9.57 -2.64 -15.35
C LEU A 28 8.25 -2.13 -15.93
N PHE A 29 8.32 -1.33 -16.99
CA PHE A 29 7.17 -0.71 -17.66
C PHE A 29 6.76 -1.41 -18.95
N ALA A 30 7.27 -2.62 -19.20
CA ALA A 30 6.86 -3.43 -20.34
C ALA A 30 5.32 -3.58 -20.35
N PRO A 31 4.62 -3.28 -21.46
CA PRO A 31 3.16 -3.26 -21.48
C PRO A 31 2.49 -4.57 -21.08
N ALA A 32 3.10 -5.73 -21.39
CA ALA A 32 2.59 -7.03 -20.96
C ALA A 32 2.67 -7.20 -19.43
N ARG A 33 3.79 -6.77 -18.83
CA ARG A 33 4.00 -6.81 -17.38
C ARG A 33 3.01 -5.90 -16.66
N LEU A 34 2.86 -4.64 -17.10
CA LEU A 34 1.95 -3.68 -16.45
C LEU A 34 0.49 -4.14 -16.52
N ARG A 35 0.07 -4.75 -17.63
CA ARG A 35 -1.28 -5.35 -17.74
C ARG A 35 -1.48 -6.47 -16.72
N ASN A 36 -0.50 -7.39 -16.61
CA ASN A 36 -0.55 -8.47 -15.63
C ASN A 36 -0.60 -7.91 -14.19
N ARG A 37 0.28 -6.96 -13.84
CA ARG A 37 0.26 -6.34 -12.50
C ARG A 37 -1.06 -5.63 -12.18
N LEU A 38 -1.65 -4.92 -13.15
CA LEU A 38 -2.97 -4.32 -12.95
C LEU A 38 -4.05 -5.37 -12.72
N GLU A 39 -4.00 -6.49 -13.45
CA GLU A 39 -4.96 -7.58 -13.29
C GLU A 39 -4.85 -8.25 -11.92
N LEU A 40 -3.63 -8.52 -11.45
CA LEU A 40 -3.40 -9.06 -10.09
C LEU A 40 -3.86 -8.06 -9.02
N PHE A 41 -3.52 -6.78 -9.19
CA PHE A 41 -3.91 -5.75 -8.25
C PHE A 41 -5.42 -5.57 -8.18
N GLU A 42 -6.12 -5.61 -9.32
CA GLU A 42 -7.58 -5.55 -9.39
C GLU A 42 -8.23 -6.78 -8.75
N LYS A 43 -7.81 -7.99 -9.14
CA LYS A 43 -8.50 -9.23 -8.79
C LYS A 43 -8.13 -9.80 -7.43
N ILE A 44 -7.00 -9.40 -6.86
CA ILE A 44 -6.48 -9.92 -5.59
C ILE A 44 -6.45 -8.81 -4.55
N ALA A 45 -5.51 -7.87 -4.66
CA ALA A 45 -5.30 -6.87 -3.63
C ALA A 45 -6.53 -5.96 -3.44
N LEU A 46 -6.97 -5.24 -4.48
CA LEU A 46 -8.13 -4.35 -4.40
C LEU A 46 -9.43 -5.11 -4.12
N ALA A 47 -9.58 -6.34 -4.62
CA ALA A 47 -10.72 -7.19 -4.29
C ALA A 47 -10.78 -7.50 -2.78
N SER A 48 -9.64 -7.91 -2.18
CA SER A 48 -9.57 -8.17 -0.73
C SER A 48 -9.81 -6.93 0.12
N LEU A 49 -9.37 -5.75 -0.34
CA LEU A 49 -9.60 -4.47 0.35
C LEU A 49 -11.05 -4.01 0.22
N LYS A 50 -11.66 -4.22 -0.95
CA LYS A 50 -13.08 -3.91 -1.17
C LYS A 50 -13.99 -4.71 -0.25
N ASP A 51 -13.68 -5.99 -0.02
CA ASP A 51 -14.51 -6.91 0.73
C ASP A 51 -14.25 -6.89 2.26
N GLN A 52 -13.53 -5.88 2.78
CA GLN A 52 -13.31 -5.75 4.23
C GLN A 52 -14.62 -5.54 5.01
N THR A 53 -14.76 -6.16 6.19
CA THR A 53 -15.88 -5.92 7.11
C THR A 53 -15.84 -4.51 7.68
N ASP A 54 -14.63 -4.02 8.01
CA ASP A 54 -14.35 -2.63 8.36
C ASP A 54 -13.79 -1.87 7.15
N GLN A 55 -14.58 -0.95 6.61
CA GLN A 55 -14.23 -0.13 5.43
C GLN A 55 -13.44 1.14 5.78
N ASP A 56 -13.22 1.43 7.07
CA ASP A 56 -12.52 2.61 7.57
C ASP A 56 -10.99 2.43 7.50
N PHE A 57 -10.46 2.31 6.30
CA PHE A 57 -9.02 2.25 6.04
C PHE A 57 -8.66 3.17 4.87
N LYS A 58 -7.36 3.40 4.70
CA LYS A 58 -6.80 4.09 3.52
C LYS A 58 -5.78 3.20 2.82
N LEU A 59 -5.59 3.45 1.53
CA LEU A 59 -4.61 2.81 0.68
C LEU A 59 -3.67 3.87 0.08
N ALA A 60 -2.40 3.80 0.41
CA ALA A 60 -1.34 4.60 -0.17
C ALA A 60 -0.59 3.80 -1.25
N VAL A 61 -0.71 4.21 -2.51
CA VAL A 61 -0.02 3.56 -3.63
C VAL A 61 1.18 4.39 -4.06
N LEU A 62 2.39 3.88 -3.87
CA LEU A 62 3.60 4.46 -4.44
C LEU A 62 3.85 3.86 -5.83
N SER A 63 3.81 4.70 -6.87
CA SER A 63 4.12 4.31 -8.24
C SER A 63 5.13 5.24 -8.90
N SER A 64 5.64 4.86 -10.08
CA SER A 64 6.67 5.65 -10.76
C SER A 64 6.10 6.75 -11.64
N LYS A 65 6.67 7.94 -11.56
CA LYS A 65 6.37 9.04 -12.50
C LYS A 65 6.71 8.71 -13.95
N TYR A 66 7.58 7.72 -14.18
CA TYR A 66 7.97 7.26 -15.52
C TYR A 66 7.03 6.20 -16.10
N MET A 67 6.05 5.71 -15.33
CA MET A 67 5.06 4.77 -15.86
C MET A 67 4.25 5.46 -16.99
N PRO A 68 3.93 4.76 -18.09
CA PRO A 68 3.16 5.35 -19.18
C PRO A 68 1.79 5.83 -18.71
N ASN A 69 1.34 7.00 -19.18
CA ASN A 69 0.13 7.65 -18.68
C ASN A 69 -1.13 6.79 -18.77
N ARG A 70 -1.28 5.97 -19.83
CA ARG A 70 -2.42 5.04 -19.95
C ARG A 70 -2.54 4.08 -18.76
N PHE A 71 -1.40 3.65 -18.19
CA PHE A 71 -1.38 2.76 -17.04
C PHE A 71 -1.53 3.51 -15.73
N LYS A 72 -1.09 4.78 -15.66
CA LYS A 72 -1.38 5.65 -14.50
C LYS A 72 -2.88 5.89 -14.38
N ASN A 73 -3.52 6.25 -15.50
CA ASN A 73 -4.96 6.47 -15.56
C ASN A 73 -5.70 5.19 -15.17
N ARG A 74 -5.33 4.04 -15.75
CA ARG A 74 -5.97 2.77 -15.39
C ARG A 74 -5.78 2.39 -13.92
N LEU A 75 -4.60 2.63 -13.34
CA LEU A 75 -4.37 2.41 -11.91
C LEU A 75 -5.28 3.30 -11.06
N THR A 76 -5.42 4.58 -11.40
CA THR A 76 -6.30 5.52 -10.71
C THR A 76 -7.77 5.14 -10.84
N GLU A 77 -8.22 4.80 -12.04
CA GLU A 77 -9.59 4.31 -12.30
C GLU A 77 -9.88 3.07 -11.44
N LEU A 78 -8.98 2.07 -11.42
CA LEU A 78 -9.17 0.86 -10.63
C LEU A 78 -9.30 1.14 -9.14
N CYS A 79 -8.44 1.98 -8.56
CA CYS A 79 -8.55 2.33 -7.15
C CYS A 79 -9.88 3.03 -6.84
N ASN A 80 -10.29 3.99 -7.68
CA ASN A 80 -11.53 4.72 -7.51
C ASN A 80 -12.76 3.82 -7.65
N ASP A 81 -12.78 2.93 -8.64
CA ASP A 81 -13.91 2.04 -8.91
C ASP A 81 -14.05 0.95 -7.83
N MET A 82 -12.93 0.44 -7.31
CA MET A 82 -12.93 -0.69 -6.38
C MET A 82 -13.14 -0.28 -4.93
N ILE A 83 -12.46 0.78 -4.47
CA ILE A 83 -12.50 1.20 -3.06
C ILE A 83 -12.93 2.66 -2.88
N GLY A 84 -13.22 3.40 -3.95
CA GLY A 84 -13.69 4.78 -3.86
C GLY A 84 -12.55 5.81 -3.76
N PRO A 85 -12.79 7.03 -4.27
CA PRO A 85 -11.76 8.06 -4.40
C PRO A 85 -11.25 8.57 -3.04
N ASP A 86 -12.05 8.46 -1.98
CA ASP A 86 -11.68 8.97 -0.66
C ASP A 86 -10.78 8.01 0.13
N ARG A 87 -10.63 6.76 -0.33
CA ARG A 87 -9.82 5.74 0.35
C ARG A 87 -8.48 5.47 -0.30
N CYS A 88 -8.20 5.99 -1.49
CA CYS A 88 -6.93 5.76 -2.16
C CYS A 88 -6.18 7.06 -2.50
N ASP A 89 -4.92 7.13 -2.07
CA ASP A 89 -3.98 8.15 -2.48
C ASP A 89 -2.87 7.51 -3.34
N ILE A 90 -2.69 8.00 -4.56
CA ILE A 90 -1.66 7.49 -5.48
C ILE A 90 -0.56 8.53 -5.65
N TYR A 91 0.67 8.14 -5.35
CA TYR A 91 1.84 9.00 -5.45
C TYR A 91 2.78 8.54 -6.56
N PHE A 92 2.86 9.35 -7.63
CA PHE A 92 3.78 9.12 -8.75
C PHE A 92 5.12 9.83 -8.52
N SER A 93 6.16 9.07 -8.16
CA SER A 93 7.47 9.63 -7.80
C SER A 93 8.60 9.25 -8.75
N GLY A 94 9.65 10.08 -8.78
CA GLY A 94 10.96 9.72 -9.32
C GLY A 94 11.72 8.74 -8.41
N PRO A 95 12.92 8.30 -8.83
CA PRO A 95 13.65 7.23 -8.17
C PRO A 95 14.24 7.73 -6.85
N ARG A 96 13.80 7.14 -5.74
CA ARG A 96 14.34 7.34 -4.38
C ARG A 96 14.20 6.03 -3.59
N LYS A 97 14.59 6.04 -2.31
CA LYS A 97 14.29 4.91 -1.41
C LYS A 97 12.79 4.89 -1.14
N ALA A 98 12.10 3.80 -1.46
CA ALA A 98 10.65 3.67 -1.32
C ALA A 98 10.17 3.99 0.10
N GLY A 99 10.80 3.41 1.12
CA GLY A 99 10.46 3.67 2.52
C GLY A 99 10.60 5.15 2.94
N ARG A 100 11.54 5.91 2.34
CA ARG A 100 11.64 7.36 2.61
C ARG A 100 10.48 8.14 1.97
N LEU A 101 10.00 7.71 0.81
CA LEU A 101 8.85 8.34 0.16
C LEU A 101 7.56 8.03 0.89
N LEU A 102 7.34 6.77 1.26
CA LEU A 102 6.16 6.36 2.02
C LEU A 102 6.12 7.02 3.40
N ARG A 103 7.25 7.05 4.14
CA ARG A 103 7.33 7.79 5.41
C ARG A 103 6.99 9.26 5.24
N LYS A 104 7.54 9.91 4.21
CA LYS A 104 7.24 11.32 3.92
C LYS A 104 5.74 11.51 3.65
N PHE A 105 5.16 10.65 2.80
CA PHE A 105 3.73 10.67 2.49
C PHE A 105 2.87 10.54 3.75
N MET A 106 3.18 9.58 4.61
CA MET A 106 2.44 9.37 5.86
C MET A 106 2.47 10.60 6.75
N CYS A 107 3.65 11.21 6.95
CA CYS A 107 3.78 12.42 7.77
C CYS A 107 3.05 13.65 7.17
N GLU A 108 2.94 13.75 5.84
CA GLU A 108 2.24 14.86 5.18
C GLU A 108 0.72 14.67 5.19
N LYS A 109 0.24 13.44 5.02
CA LYS A 109 -1.19 13.14 4.87
C LYS A 109 -1.89 12.99 6.22
N TYR A 110 -1.20 12.50 7.24
CA TYR A 110 -1.74 12.21 8.57
C TYR A 110 -0.91 12.93 9.66
N PRO A 111 -0.85 14.29 9.64
CA PRO A 111 0.00 15.04 10.56
C PRO A 111 -0.50 15.03 12.01
N ASP A 112 -1.82 14.88 12.20
CA ASP A 112 -2.50 15.03 13.50
C ASP A 112 -2.89 13.69 14.13
N ASP A 113 -2.68 12.57 13.43
CA ASP A 113 -3.03 11.25 13.94
C ASP A 113 -1.91 10.70 14.83
N PRO A 114 -2.15 10.53 16.15
CA PRO A 114 -1.09 10.18 17.09
C PRO A 114 -0.60 8.74 16.93
N VAL A 115 -1.42 7.85 16.34
CA VAL A 115 -1.12 6.43 16.16
C VAL A 115 -1.82 5.91 14.89
N ILE A 116 -1.05 5.39 13.94
CA ILE A 116 -1.54 4.82 12.69
C ILE A 116 -0.95 3.41 12.53
N ALA A 117 -1.82 2.42 12.33
CA ALA A 117 -1.40 1.10 11.92
C ALA A 117 -1.01 1.12 10.44
N GLN A 118 0.21 0.70 10.11
CA GLN A 118 0.71 0.67 8.74
C GLN A 118 0.94 -0.76 8.29
N VAL A 119 0.36 -1.13 7.15
CA VAL A 119 0.44 -2.48 6.60
C VAL A 119 1.01 -2.40 5.20
N VAL A 120 2.13 -3.08 4.94
CA VAL A 120 2.66 -3.20 3.58
C VAL A 120 1.94 -4.34 2.89
N LEU A 121 1.24 -4.05 1.80
CA LEU A 121 0.53 -5.02 0.97
C LEU A 121 1.07 -4.93 -0.45
N ASP A 122 1.71 -5.99 -0.92
CA ASP A 122 2.19 -6.05 -2.31
C ASP A 122 1.00 -6.13 -3.28
N ASP A 123 1.18 -5.66 -4.52
CA ASP A 123 0.06 -5.50 -5.49
C ASP A 123 -0.48 -6.81 -6.07
N ASP A 124 0.02 -7.95 -5.60
CA ASP A 124 -0.41 -9.31 -5.96
C ASP A 124 -0.78 -10.19 -4.77
N ASP A 125 -0.78 -9.63 -3.56
CA ASP A 125 -1.25 -10.30 -2.33
C ASP A 125 -2.65 -9.83 -1.93
N GLY A 126 -3.32 -10.61 -1.09
CA GLY A 126 -4.62 -10.28 -0.51
C GLY A 126 -4.65 -10.59 0.97
N VAL A 127 -5.60 -9.97 1.69
CA VAL A 127 -5.83 -10.19 3.12
C VAL A 127 -7.23 -10.77 3.38
N SER A 128 -7.46 -11.36 4.56
CA SER A 128 -8.80 -11.84 4.95
C SER A 128 -9.79 -10.67 5.04
N CYS A 129 -11.09 -10.94 4.88
CA CYS A 129 -12.12 -9.90 4.89
C CYS A 129 -12.29 -9.19 6.25
N ASP A 130 -11.81 -9.78 7.34
CA ASP A 130 -11.86 -9.21 8.70
C ASP A 130 -10.52 -8.57 9.12
N PHE A 131 -9.55 -8.51 8.22
CA PHE A 131 -8.18 -8.09 8.54
C PHE A 131 -8.13 -6.67 9.13
N VAL A 132 -8.85 -5.70 8.56
CA VAL A 132 -8.85 -4.31 9.06
C VAL A 132 -9.40 -4.23 10.47
N GLU A 133 -10.51 -4.91 10.74
CA GLU A 133 -11.17 -4.96 12.04
C GLU A 133 -10.22 -5.54 13.10
N ILE A 134 -9.66 -6.72 12.82
CA ILE A 134 -8.74 -7.41 13.74
C ILE A 134 -7.46 -6.58 13.93
N CYS A 135 -6.85 -6.08 12.85
CA CYS A 135 -5.60 -5.34 12.93
C CYS A 135 -5.74 -4.06 13.75
N LYS A 136 -6.84 -3.32 13.59
CA LYS A 136 -7.15 -2.15 14.43
C LYS A 136 -7.35 -2.55 15.89
N HIS A 137 -8.11 -3.61 16.15
CA HIS A 137 -8.35 -4.11 17.51
C HIS A 137 -7.03 -4.45 18.22
N GLU A 138 -6.22 -5.33 17.61
CA GLU A 138 -4.96 -5.79 18.19
C GLU A 138 -3.94 -4.66 18.35
N SER A 139 -3.83 -3.78 17.35
CA SER A 139 -2.90 -2.66 17.42
C SER A 139 -3.31 -1.65 18.51
N ARG A 140 -4.62 -1.47 18.76
CA ARG A 140 -5.13 -0.58 19.82
C ARG A 140 -4.88 -1.21 21.18
N TYR A 141 -5.18 -2.50 21.30
CA TYR A 141 -4.92 -3.26 22.52
C TYR A 141 -3.43 -3.22 22.90
N ALA A 142 -2.52 -3.43 21.93
CA ALA A 142 -1.09 -3.34 22.15
C ALA A 142 -0.65 -1.94 22.60
N PHE A 143 -1.19 -0.88 21.99
CA PHE A 143 -0.89 0.50 22.36
C PHE A 143 -1.36 0.84 23.78
N ASP A 144 -2.59 0.47 24.12
CA ASP A 144 -3.22 0.81 25.42
C ASP A 144 -2.66 -0.02 26.58
N ASN A 145 -2.20 -1.26 26.33
CA ASN A 145 -1.82 -2.20 27.38
C ASN A 145 -0.32 -2.50 27.49
N ASN A 146 0.53 -2.12 26.50
CA ASN A 146 1.95 -2.50 26.51
C ASN A 146 2.83 -1.69 25.55
N TYR A 147 2.55 -0.42 25.26
CA TYR A 147 3.57 0.43 24.60
C TYR A 147 4.67 0.81 25.60
N ASP A 148 5.61 -0.10 25.79
CA ASP A 148 6.91 0.14 26.38
C ASP A 148 7.92 0.21 25.23
N ASP A 149 8.54 1.38 25.01
CA ASP A 149 9.55 1.61 23.95
C ASP A 149 10.80 0.72 24.11
N THR A 150 10.85 -0.12 25.15
CA THR A 150 11.90 -1.12 25.39
C THR A 150 11.51 -2.57 25.02
N ASN A 151 10.22 -2.89 24.83
CA ASN A 151 9.74 -4.24 24.53
C ASN A 151 8.91 -4.27 23.24
N ALA A 152 9.45 -4.87 22.18
CA ALA A 152 8.72 -5.02 20.92
C ALA A 152 7.52 -5.98 21.08
N VAL A 153 6.31 -5.50 20.78
CA VAL A 153 5.12 -6.35 20.60
C VAL A 153 5.09 -6.82 19.15
N TYR A 154 5.29 -8.12 18.93
CA TYR A 154 5.22 -8.73 17.60
C TYR A 154 3.78 -9.19 17.34
N LEU A 155 3.09 -8.48 16.44
CA LEU A 155 1.79 -8.89 15.89
C LEU A 155 2.05 -9.68 14.61
N THR A 156 1.75 -10.98 14.63
CA THR A 156 1.86 -11.85 13.45
C THR A 156 0.46 -12.27 13.04
N PHE A 157 0.05 -11.91 11.84
CA PHE A 157 -1.17 -12.41 11.21
C PHE A 157 -0.80 -13.60 10.31
N PRO A 158 -1.62 -14.68 10.28
CA PRO A 158 -1.43 -15.78 9.35
C PRO A 158 -1.60 -15.35 7.89
#